data_AF-A0A5J4UG14-F1
#
_entry.id   AF-A0A5J4UG14-F1
#
_cell.length_a   1.000
_cell.length_b   1.000
_cell.length_c   1.000
_cell.angle_alpha   90.00
_cell.angle_beta   90.00
_cell.angle_gamma   90.00
#
_symmetry.space_group_name_H-M   'P 1'
#
loop_
_entity.id
_entity.type
_entity.pdbx_description
1 polymer ?
#
loop_
_entity_poly.entity_id
_entity_poly.type
_entity_poly.pdbx_seq_one_letter_code
_entity_poly.pdbx_strand_id
1 'polypeptide(L)'
;MPRMLQGYDCSRTTILQFALIGLQAIGASDLLSEEKNTKITEWIKSLCIPSTPQKQGETEQGKTDSQCAAGYRGGSYAGFSFNPDTPQASLGRHDFATLASIYSSLVSLQILHPHTPLRDMAPLDSIASSLHCFQNDDGSFRSTPYPSDGDTRMCYMACAIAHLCGDQWSGLNRKMLVQYLLSLQQYDGGFSGSFGGESHSGYTFCALAALNLINEENWKQQMDMKSLMKFLLNRQIKGLNGRPNKLEDVCYSWWAGASIALLEGTSFIQSELLFTFIASSEDVFTGGIKKAPEQRVSDPLHSALGLMGMCVFKDEFISRIKERVILQERYRTEKDIQEEKEDWVNQLKKQHIINDDQDEDRKKIEVKPLTRLGQLHPELLGIQTEKEDEHKQDKDKQRQEIKVYYPPYGDWIDEDMGIEICLAFIDEFKEYETEK
;
A
#
# COMPACT_ATOMS: atom_id res chain seq x y z
N MET A 1 3.42 20.63 9.77
CA MET A 1 4.10 19.37 9.40
C MET A 1 5.44 19.29 10.13
N PRO A 2 5.95 18.09 10.45
CA PRO A 2 7.32 17.91 10.93
C PRO A 2 8.34 18.57 9.98
N ARG A 3 9.48 19.06 10.51
CA ARG A 3 10.53 19.73 9.72
C ARG A 3 10.95 18.92 8.48
N MET A 4 11.03 17.60 8.64
CA MET A 4 11.49 16.68 7.58
C MET A 4 10.51 16.62 6.40
N LEU A 5 9.25 17.01 6.61
CA LEU A 5 8.22 17.02 5.56
C LEU A 5 8.01 18.39 4.92
N GLN A 6 8.78 19.41 5.32
CA GLN A 6 8.64 20.76 4.77
C GLN A 6 8.86 20.80 3.24
N GLY A 7 9.74 19.94 2.70
CA GLY A 7 9.99 19.84 1.26
C GLY A 7 8.80 19.31 0.44
N TYR A 8 7.77 18.76 1.09
CA TYR A 8 6.59 18.18 0.43
C TYR A 8 5.36 19.09 0.51
N ASP A 9 5.55 20.41 0.69
CA ASP A 9 4.43 21.36 0.81
C ASP A 9 3.54 21.39 -0.46
N CYS A 10 4.12 21.07 -1.63
CA CYS A 10 3.40 20.92 -2.90
C CYS A 10 2.74 19.55 -3.10
N SER A 11 2.83 18.62 -2.14
CA SER A 11 2.27 17.25 -2.24
C SER A 11 1.60 16.81 -0.93
N ARG A 12 1.05 17.77 -0.18
CA ARG A 12 0.34 17.52 1.08
C ARG A 12 -0.91 16.66 0.91
N THR A 13 -1.60 16.76 -0.23
CA THR A 13 -2.74 15.88 -0.56
C THR A 13 -2.32 14.42 -0.62
N THR A 14 -1.14 14.12 -1.18
CA THR A 14 -0.59 12.77 -1.21
C THR A 14 -0.19 12.27 0.19
N ILE A 15 0.35 13.15 1.04
CA ILE A 15 0.62 12.81 2.45
C ILE A 15 -0.68 12.49 3.19
N LEU A 16 -1.74 13.28 2.97
CA LEU A 16 -3.06 13.01 3.53
C LEU A 16 -3.59 11.66 3.06
N GLN A 17 -3.52 11.37 1.75
CA GLN A 17 -3.94 10.10 1.18
C GLN A 17 -3.27 8.93 1.90
N PHE A 18 -1.95 8.96 2.07
CA PHE A 18 -1.24 7.88 2.78
C PHE A 18 -1.67 7.77 4.25
N ALA A 19 -1.90 8.88 4.95
CA ALA A 19 -2.38 8.83 6.33
C ALA A 19 -3.78 8.18 6.42
N LEU A 20 -4.69 8.53 5.51
CA LEU A 20 -6.04 7.97 5.44
C LEU A 20 -6.02 6.48 5.10
N ILE A 21 -5.24 6.08 4.09
CA ILE A 21 -5.03 4.67 3.73
C ILE A 21 -4.47 3.89 4.93
N GLY A 22 -3.49 4.45 5.64
CA GLY A 22 -2.90 3.81 6.80
C GLY A 22 -3.92 3.59 7.93
N LEU A 23 -4.78 4.57 8.21
CA LEU A 23 -5.86 4.42 9.19
C LEU A 23 -6.88 3.35 8.76
N GLN A 24 -7.25 3.33 7.48
CA GLN A 24 -8.19 2.37 6.94
C GLN A 24 -7.63 0.94 7.01
N ALA A 25 -6.35 0.75 6.66
CA ALA A 25 -5.68 -0.54 6.65
C ALA A 25 -5.57 -1.19 8.04
N ILE A 26 -5.57 -0.39 9.11
CA ILE A 26 -5.57 -0.88 10.50
C ILE A 26 -6.97 -0.88 11.15
N GLY A 27 -8.02 -0.61 10.38
CA GLY A 27 -9.40 -0.55 10.89
C GLY A 27 -9.68 0.62 11.84
N ALA A 28 -8.84 1.65 11.86
CA ALA A 28 -8.93 2.78 12.80
C ALA A 28 -9.57 4.04 12.19
N SER A 29 -10.50 3.86 11.25
CA SER A 29 -11.23 4.96 10.60
C SER A 29 -12.12 5.72 11.58
N ASP A 30 -12.52 5.08 12.68
CA ASP A 30 -13.28 5.65 13.81
C ASP A 30 -12.53 6.77 14.56
N LEU A 31 -11.19 6.80 14.48
CA LEU A 31 -10.38 7.88 15.05
C LEU A 31 -10.60 9.24 14.35
N LEU A 32 -11.20 9.22 13.16
CA LEU A 32 -11.63 10.39 12.43
C LEU A 32 -13.05 10.77 12.86
N SER A 33 -13.14 11.61 13.90
CA SER A 33 -14.43 12.19 14.30
C SER A 33 -15.08 12.94 13.13
N GLU A 34 -16.41 13.03 13.15
CA GLU A 34 -17.20 13.76 12.14
C GLU A 34 -16.68 15.19 11.91
N GLU A 35 -16.26 15.87 12.99
CA GLU A 35 -15.64 17.19 12.93
C GLU A 35 -14.31 17.18 12.15
N LYS A 36 -13.44 16.19 12.38
CA LYS A 36 -12.17 16.05 11.64
C LYS A 36 -12.43 15.73 10.17
N ASN A 37 -13.34 14.80 9.88
CA ASN A 37 -13.73 14.45 8.52
C ASN A 37 -14.24 15.67 7.76
N THR A 38 -15.10 16.47 8.39
CA THR A 38 -15.62 17.72 7.81
C THR A 38 -14.48 18.70 7.50
N LYS A 39 -13.58 18.95 8.46
CA LYS A 39 -12.43 19.86 8.28
C LYS A 39 -11.47 19.40 7.19
N ILE A 40 -11.20 18.10 7.10
CA ILE A 40 -10.34 17.53 6.05
C ILE A 40 -11.02 17.68 4.69
N THR A 41 -12.32 17.43 4.61
CA THR A 41 -13.11 17.56 3.38
C THR A 41 -13.15 19.00 2.89
N GLU A 42 -13.43 19.95 3.78
CA GLU A 42 -13.36 21.38 3.51
C GLU A 42 -11.96 21.81 3.03
N TRP A 43 -10.91 21.28 3.64
CA TRP A 43 -9.55 21.52 3.20
C TRP A 43 -9.30 21.01 1.78
N ILE A 44 -9.70 19.77 1.45
CA ILE A 44 -9.57 19.25 0.08
C ILE A 44 -10.36 20.12 -0.90
N LYS A 45 -11.60 20.50 -0.57
CA LYS A 45 -12.44 21.37 -1.42
C LYS A 45 -11.81 22.74 -1.65
N SER A 46 -11.15 23.32 -0.64
CA SER A 46 -10.45 24.60 -0.78
C SER A 46 -9.26 24.56 -1.76
N LEU A 47 -8.72 23.37 -2.05
CA LEU A 47 -7.64 23.18 -3.01
C LEU A 47 -8.14 23.04 -4.46
N CYS A 48 -9.45 22.97 -4.66
CA CYS A 48 -10.06 22.80 -5.96
C CYS A 48 -9.77 24.01 -6.87
N ILE A 49 -9.39 23.71 -8.11
CA ILE A 49 -9.28 24.65 -9.22
C ILE A 49 -10.49 24.41 -10.12
N PRO A 50 -11.45 25.35 -10.20
CA PRO A 50 -12.57 25.21 -11.11
C PRO A 50 -12.12 25.41 -12.56
N SER A 51 -12.88 24.84 -13.50
CA SER A 51 -12.79 25.24 -14.91
C SER A 51 -13.08 26.74 -15.03
N THR A 52 -12.19 27.49 -15.65
CA THR A 52 -12.45 28.92 -15.89
C THR A 52 -13.28 29.09 -17.15
N PRO A 53 -14.42 29.82 -17.11
CA PRO A 53 -15.16 30.17 -18.32
C PRO A 53 -14.27 30.98 -19.27
N GLN A 54 -14.32 30.67 -20.58
CA GLN A 54 -13.61 31.40 -21.62
C GLN A 54 -13.77 32.92 -21.46
N LYS A 55 -12.67 33.67 -21.43
CA LYS A 55 -12.76 35.14 -21.58
C LYS A 55 -12.79 35.49 -23.06
N GLN A 56 -13.69 36.40 -23.45
CA GLN A 56 -13.71 36.94 -24.80
C GLN A 56 -12.36 37.62 -25.11
N GLY A 57 -11.67 37.16 -26.15
CA GLY A 57 -10.38 37.72 -26.61
C GLY A 57 -9.13 36.97 -26.14
N GLU A 58 -9.24 35.82 -25.46
CA GLU A 58 -8.08 34.98 -25.13
C GLU A 58 -7.40 34.40 -26.38
N THR A 59 -6.06 34.40 -26.37
CA THR A 59 -5.24 33.74 -27.40
C THR A 59 -5.47 32.23 -27.37
N GLU A 60 -5.23 31.52 -28.48
CA GLU A 60 -5.39 30.04 -28.51
C GLU A 60 -4.61 29.34 -27.41
N GLN A 61 -3.41 29.83 -27.08
CA GLN A 61 -2.60 29.33 -25.96
C GLN A 61 -3.28 29.57 -24.60
N GLY A 62 -3.86 30.75 -24.38
CA GLY A 62 -4.59 31.07 -23.15
C GLY A 62 -5.87 30.24 -22.98
N LYS A 63 -6.51 29.83 -24.09
CA LYS A 63 -7.68 28.93 -24.08
C LYS A 63 -7.32 27.51 -23.63
N THR A 64 -6.20 26.97 -24.09
CA THR A 64 -5.66 25.69 -23.62
C THR A 64 -5.28 25.78 -22.14
N ASP A 65 -4.57 26.82 -21.71
CA ASP A 65 -4.12 26.93 -20.32
C ASP A 65 -5.29 27.00 -19.30
N SER A 66 -6.41 27.63 -19.65
CA SER A 66 -7.60 27.74 -18.78
C SER A 66 -8.45 26.47 -18.70
N GLN A 67 -8.55 25.71 -19.80
CA GLN A 67 -9.29 24.43 -19.84
C GLN A 67 -8.49 23.28 -19.21
N CYS A 68 -7.16 23.34 -19.27
CA CYS A 68 -6.28 22.26 -18.85
C CYS A 68 -5.83 22.34 -17.37
N ALA A 69 -6.36 23.27 -16.59
CA ALA A 69 -5.91 23.53 -15.21
C ALA A 69 -6.88 23.05 -14.11
N ALA A 70 -8.08 22.56 -14.48
CA ALA A 70 -9.08 22.16 -13.49
C ALA A 70 -8.67 20.88 -12.73
N GLY A 71 -8.98 20.82 -11.44
CA GLY A 71 -8.61 19.70 -10.58
C GLY A 71 -8.24 20.16 -9.17
N TYR A 72 -7.20 19.57 -8.59
CA TYR A 72 -6.76 19.89 -7.22
C TYR A 72 -5.29 20.32 -7.19
N ARG A 73 -5.01 21.32 -6.34
CA ARG A 73 -3.66 21.68 -5.92
C ARG A 73 -3.13 20.65 -4.92
N GLY A 74 -1.81 20.46 -4.88
CA GLY A 74 -1.19 19.56 -3.90
C GLY A 74 -1.06 20.15 -2.49
N GLY A 75 -1.37 21.44 -2.32
CA GLY A 75 -1.35 22.15 -1.05
C GLY A 75 -1.66 23.64 -1.23
N SER A 76 -1.65 24.39 -0.13
CA SER A 76 -1.97 25.82 -0.10
C SER A 76 -0.76 26.74 -0.35
N TYR A 77 0.30 26.22 -0.97
CA TYR A 77 1.61 26.88 -1.06
C TYR A 77 1.59 28.20 -1.86
N ALA A 78 0.63 28.38 -2.77
CA ALA A 78 0.50 29.61 -3.56
C ALA A 78 -0.28 30.74 -2.85
N GLY A 79 -0.61 30.58 -1.56
CA GLY A 79 -1.08 31.68 -0.71
C GLY A 79 -2.56 32.06 -0.87
N PHE A 80 -3.38 31.15 -1.38
CA PHE A 80 -4.83 31.32 -1.50
C PHE A 80 -5.50 31.51 -0.14
N SER A 81 -6.55 32.33 -0.12
CA SER A 81 -7.41 32.42 1.07
C SER A 81 -8.19 31.11 1.20
N PHE A 82 -8.26 30.55 2.40
CA PHE A 82 -9.04 29.34 2.64
C PHE A 82 -10.53 29.60 2.37
N ASN A 83 -11.12 28.90 1.40
CA ASN A 83 -12.54 28.96 1.09
C ASN A 83 -13.01 27.57 0.61
N PRO A 84 -13.76 26.81 1.43
CA PRO A 84 -14.24 25.48 1.07
C PRO A 84 -15.52 25.50 0.22
N ASP A 85 -16.28 26.60 0.24
CA ASP A 85 -17.60 26.70 -0.41
C ASP A 85 -17.49 27.17 -1.87
N THR A 86 -16.49 28.03 -2.15
CA THR A 86 -16.29 28.62 -3.48
C THR A 86 -14.89 28.25 -3.99
N PRO A 87 -14.80 27.36 -5.00
CA PRO A 87 -13.54 27.04 -5.65
C PRO A 87 -12.86 28.31 -6.18
N GLN A 88 -11.58 28.47 -5.88
CA GLN A 88 -10.82 29.64 -6.33
C GLN A 88 -10.19 29.37 -7.69
N ALA A 89 -10.55 30.21 -8.66
CA ALA A 89 -9.95 30.23 -9.98
C ALA A 89 -8.43 30.35 -9.90
N SER A 90 -7.75 29.88 -10.94
CA SER A 90 -6.29 29.92 -11.01
C SER A 90 -5.76 31.35 -10.84
N LEU A 91 -4.78 31.55 -9.95
CA LEU A 91 -4.12 32.86 -9.73
C LEU A 91 -3.16 33.26 -10.87
N GLY A 92 -3.03 32.43 -11.91
CA GLY A 92 -2.23 32.69 -13.09
C GLY A 92 -1.57 31.42 -13.61
N ARG A 93 -0.72 31.57 -14.63
CA ARG A 93 -0.14 30.43 -15.38
C ARG A 93 0.57 29.36 -14.53
N HIS A 94 1.04 29.68 -13.32
CA HIS A 94 1.77 28.74 -12.46
C HIS A 94 0.89 28.06 -11.40
N ASP A 95 -0.42 28.37 -11.37
CA ASP A 95 -1.38 27.74 -10.49
C ASP A 95 -2.25 26.76 -11.28
N PHE A 96 -1.90 25.48 -11.18
CA PHE A 96 -2.53 24.41 -11.95
C PHE A 96 -2.65 23.13 -11.13
N ALA A 97 -3.61 22.29 -11.52
CA ALA A 97 -3.76 20.96 -10.97
C ALA A 97 -2.67 20.02 -11.52
N THR A 98 -2.32 19.01 -10.72
CA THR A 98 -1.44 17.91 -11.17
C THR A 98 -2.19 16.59 -11.04
N LEU A 99 -1.87 15.61 -11.89
CA LEU A 99 -2.47 14.27 -11.81
C LEU A 99 -2.32 13.65 -10.41
N ALA A 100 -1.15 13.79 -9.78
CA ALA A 100 -0.92 13.29 -8.43
C ALA A 100 -1.85 13.94 -7.40
N SER A 101 -2.03 15.26 -7.50
CA SER A 101 -2.90 15.97 -6.56
C SER A 101 -4.38 15.66 -6.78
N ILE A 102 -4.81 15.52 -8.05
CA ILE A 102 -6.17 15.10 -8.39
C ILE A 102 -6.44 13.71 -7.85
N TYR A 103 -5.58 12.74 -8.17
CA TYR A 103 -5.71 11.35 -7.72
C TYR A 103 -5.76 11.28 -6.19
N SER A 104 -4.80 11.89 -5.49
CA SER A 104 -4.75 11.88 -4.03
C SER A 104 -5.99 12.51 -3.38
N SER A 105 -6.50 13.62 -3.95
CA SER A 105 -7.71 14.28 -3.42
C SER A 105 -8.97 13.45 -3.64
N LEU A 106 -9.16 12.86 -4.83
CA LEU A 106 -10.33 12.02 -5.10
C LEU A 106 -10.35 10.77 -4.24
N VAL A 107 -9.20 10.07 -4.12
CA VAL A 107 -9.09 8.90 -3.23
C VAL A 107 -9.35 9.30 -1.78
N SER A 108 -8.79 10.42 -1.32
CA SER A 108 -9.03 10.90 0.05
C SER A 108 -10.52 11.18 0.31
N LEU A 109 -11.23 11.82 -0.63
CA LEU A 109 -12.67 12.07 -0.51
C LEU A 109 -13.48 10.78 -0.45
N GLN A 110 -13.12 9.78 -1.27
CA GLN A 110 -13.78 8.48 -1.28
C GLN A 110 -13.56 7.71 0.04
N ILE A 111 -12.35 7.78 0.63
CA ILE A 111 -12.07 7.15 1.93
C ILE A 111 -12.85 7.83 3.06
N LEU A 112 -12.94 9.17 3.03
CA LEU A 112 -13.65 9.93 4.06
C LEU A 112 -15.18 9.75 3.99
N HIS A 113 -15.72 9.52 2.79
CA HIS A 113 -17.15 9.43 2.52
C HIS A 113 -17.49 8.23 1.63
N PRO A 114 -17.31 6.99 2.10
CA PRO A 114 -17.42 5.78 1.28
C PRO A 114 -18.80 5.59 0.64
N HIS A 115 -19.85 6.12 1.27
CA HIS A 115 -21.24 6.01 0.79
C HIS A 115 -21.73 7.25 0.04
N THR A 116 -20.88 8.26 -0.16
CA THR A 116 -21.25 9.47 -0.91
C THR A 116 -20.64 9.41 -2.31
N PRO A 117 -21.44 9.55 -3.39
CA PRO A 117 -20.90 9.62 -4.74
C PRO A 117 -19.87 10.75 -4.88
N LEU A 118 -18.70 10.47 -5.46
CA LEU A 118 -17.64 11.47 -5.66
C LEU A 118 -18.13 12.71 -6.42
N ARG A 119 -19.10 12.54 -7.32
CA ARG A 119 -19.67 13.63 -8.13
C ARG A 119 -20.38 14.70 -7.30
N ASP A 120 -20.81 14.36 -6.08
CA ASP A 120 -21.46 15.29 -5.15
C ASP A 120 -20.42 16.10 -4.34
N MET A 121 -19.15 15.68 -4.39
CA MET A 121 -18.05 16.26 -3.60
C MET A 121 -16.95 16.89 -4.46
N ALA A 122 -16.84 16.51 -5.74
CA ALA A 122 -15.78 16.90 -6.65
C ALA A 122 -16.30 17.23 -8.06
N PRO A 123 -15.66 18.16 -8.78
CA PRO A 123 -16.08 18.57 -10.13
C PRO A 123 -15.58 17.59 -11.21
N LEU A 124 -16.11 16.36 -11.20
CA LEU A 124 -15.60 15.25 -12.04
C LEU A 124 -15.60 15.59 -13.54
N ASP A 125 -16.62 16.27 -14.06
CA ASP A 125 -16.69 16.64 -15.49
C ASP A 125 -15.54 17.59 -15.90
N SER A 126 -15.17 18.50 -15.01
CA SER A 126 -14.04 19.42 -15.23
C SER A 126 -12.70 18.68 -15.15
N ILE A 127 -12.57 17.74 -14.21
CA ILE A 127 -11.38 16.90 -14.06
C ILE A 127 -11.19 16.00 -15.28
N ALA A 128 -12.26 15.37 -15.77
CA ALA A 128 -12.24 14.55 -16.97
C ALA A 128 -11.80 15.36 -18.20
N SER A 129 -12.27 16.61 -18.31
CA SER A 129 -11.83 17.53 -19.37
C SER A 129 -10.33 17.84 -19.29
N SER A 130 -9.78 18.04 -18.08
CA SER A 130 -8.33 18.23 -17.89
C SER A 130 -7.49 17.00 -18.28
N LEU A 131 -8.01 15.78 -18.12
CA LEU A 131 -7.27 14.56 -18.50
C LEU A 131 -6.92 14.56 -20.00
N HIS A 132 -7.83 15.02 -20.87
CA HIS A 132 -7.55 15.16 -22.30
C HIS A 132 -6.32 16.04 -22.56
N CYS A 133 -6.15 17.10 -21.77
CA CYS A 133 -4.99 17.99 -21.89
C CYS A 133 -3.68 17.39 -21.38
N PHE A 134 -3.74 16.37 -20.54
CA PHE A 134 -2.56 15.72 -19.98
C PHE A 134 -2.07 14.55 -20.82
N GLN A 135 -2.83 14.13 -21.84
CA GLN A 135 -2.38 13.12 -22.78
C GLN A 135 -1.48 13.73 -23.86
N ASN A 136 -0.35 13.09 -24.11
CA ASN A 136 0.57 13.38 -25.20
C ASN A 136 0.13 12.67 -26.49
N ASP A 137 0.67 13.09 -27.63
CA ASP A 137 0.36 12.51 -28.94
C ASP A 137 0.76 11.03 -29.06
N ASP A 138 1.78 10.60 -28.31
CA ASP A 138 2.23 9.20 -28.24
C ASP A 138 1.34 8.33 -27.32
N GLY A 139 0.31 8.92 -26.70
CA GLY A 139 -0.62 8.26 -25.79
C GLY A 139 -0.22 8.31 -24.32
N SER A 140 1.03 8.71 -24.01
CA SER A 140 1.52 8.85 -22.64
C SER A 140 0.86 10.01 -21.91
N PHE A 141 1.03 10.07 -20.58
CA PHE A 141 0.53 11.18 -19.77
C PHE A 141 1.66 11.97 -19.12
N ARG A 142 1.41 13.27 -18.96
CA ARG A 142 2.26 14.24 -18.26
C ARG A 142 1.62 14.70 -16.96
N SER A 143 2.45 15.18 -16.03
CA SER A 143 2.00 15.57 -14.68
C SER A 143 1.29 16.94 -14.63
N THR A 144 1.56 17.80 -15.62
CA THR A 144 1.12 19.21 -15.65
C THR A 144 0.55 19.55 -17.04
N PRO A 145 -0.12 20.70 -17.18
CA PRO A 145 -0.62 21.16 -18.49
C PRO A 145 0.50 21.44 -19.50
N TYR A 146 1.73 21.64 -19.03
CA TYR A 146 2.87 21.99 -19.87
C TYR A 146 3.47 20.76 -20.56
N PRO A 147 3.87 20.89 -21.84
CA PRO A 147 4.54 19.81 -22.57
C PRO A 147 5.72 19.26 -21.78
N SER A 148 5.72 17.94 -21.59
CA SER A 148 6.78 17.19 -20.93
C SER A 148 6.70 15.72 -21.37
N ASP A 149 7.82 15.01 -21.21
CA ASP A 149 7.91 13.61 -21.56
C ASP A 149 6.87 12.77 -20.79
N GLY A 150 6.41 11.70 -21.44
CA GLY A 150 5.52 10.72 -20.85
C GLY A 150 6.15 10.01 -19.65
N ASP A 151 5.33 9.71 -18.65
CA ASP A 151 5.76 8.93 -17.48
C ASP A 151 4.69 7.89 -17.09
N THR A 152 5.12 6.65 -16.85
CA THR A 152 4.22 5.53 -16.52
C THR A 152 3.37 5.78 -15.26
N ARG A 153 3.89 6.53 -14.28
CA ARG A 153 3.14 6.87 -13.06
C ARG A 153 1.97 7.79 -13.40
N MET A 154 2.19 8.73 -14.32
CA MET A 154 1.15 9.65 -14.79
C MET A 154 0.07 8.90 -15.57
N CYS A 155 0.48 7.91 -16.37
CA CYS A 155 -0.45 7.03 -17.09
C CYS A 155 -1.37 6.27 -16.12
N TYR A 156 -0.81 5.66 -15.07
CA TYR A 156 -1.59 5.02 -14.00
C TYR A 156 -2.57 5.99 -13.33
N MET A 157 -2.10 7.15 -12.90
CA MET A 157 -2.96 8.13 -12.23
C MET A 157 -4.06 8.64 -13.16
N ALA A 158 -3.78 8.85 -14.44
CA ALA A 158 -4.79 9.25 -15.42
C ALA A 158 -5.88 8.17 -15.59
N CYS A 159 -5.50 6.89 -15.73
CA CYS A 159 -6.45 5.79 -15.77
C CYS A 159 -7.29 5.71 -14.49
N ALA A 160 -6.66 5.80 -13.31
CA ALA A 160 -7.35 5.74 -12.03
C ALA A 160 -8.31 6.93 -11.84
N ILE A 161 -7.94 8.13 -12.27
CA ILE A 161 -8.83 9.30 -12.24
C ILE A 161 -10.00 9.11 -13.21
N ALA A 162 -9.76 8.61 -14.43
CA ALA A 162 -10.83 8.34 -15.40
C ALA A 162 -11.86 7.34 -14.84
N HIS A 163 -11.39 6.27 -14.19
CA HIS A 163 -12.23 5.29 -13.47
C HIS A 163 -13.05 5.97 -12.36
N LEU A 164 -12.39 6.71 -11.46
CA LEU A 164 -13.04 7.43 -10.36
C LEU A 164 -14.04 8.50 -10.83
N CYS A 165 -13.92 8.98 -12.07
CA CYS A 165 -14.87 9.90 -12.69
C CYS A 165 -16.13 9.20 -13.25
N GLY A 166 -16.30 7.90 -13.02
CA GLY A 166 -17.41 7.09 -13.55
C GLY A 166 -17.14 6.62 -14.98
N ASP A 167 -15.96 6.02 -15.21
CA ASP A 167 -15.53 5.49 -16.51
C ASP A 167 -15.53 6.52 -17.65
N GLN A 168 -15.09 7.73 -17.34
CA GLN A 168 -15.01 8.83 -18.31
C GLN A 168 -13.74 8.69 -19.15
N TRP A 169 -13.76 7.70 -20.05
CA TRP A 169 -12.73 7.46 -21.07
C TRP A 169 -12.92 8.32 -22.32
N SER A 170 -14.07 8.99 -22.44
CA SER A 170 -14.41 9.79 -23.61
C SER A 170 -13.41 10.93 -23.81
N GLY A 171 -12.80 10.99 -25.00
CA GLY A 171 -11.76 11.96 -25.34
C GLY A 171 -10.32 11.51 -25.10
N LEU A 172 -10.08 10.37 -24.44
CA LEU A 172 -8.74 9.81 -24.30
C LEU A 172 -8.42 8.82 -25.43
N ASN A 173 -7.23 8.92 -26.01
CA ASN A 173 -6.72 7.96 -26.96
C ASN A 173 -6.19 6.72 -26.24
N ARG A 174 -7.09 5.84 -25.82
CA ARG A 174 -6.78 4.62 -25.07
C ARG A 174 -5.88 3.66 -25.84
N LYS A 175 -6.09 3.53 -27.15
CA LYS A 175 -5.27 2.65 -28.01
C LYS A 175 -3.81 3.09 -28.04
N MET A 176 -3.55 4.39 -28.18
CA MET A 176 -2.19 4.91 -28.11
C MET A 176 -1.60 4.75 -26.72
N LEU A 177 -2.38 4.97 -25.65
CA LEU A 177 -1.91 4.73 -24.29
C LEU A 177 -1.53 3.25 -24.06
N VAL A 178 -2.34 2.29 -24.51
CA VAL A 178 -1.99 0.86 -24.46
C VAL A 178 -0.67 0.60 -25.21
N GLN A 179 -0.53 1.12 -26.43
CA GLN A 179 0.70 0.95 -27.22
C GLN A 179 1.92 1.57 -26.53
N TYR A 180 1.78 2.76 -25.95
CA TYR A 180 2.82 3.40 -25.16
C TYR A 180 3.23 2.51 -23.98
N LEU A 181 2.28 2.09 -23.14
CA LEU A 181 2.57 1.25 -21.98
C LEU A 181 3.25 -0.07 -22.37
N LEU A 182 2.73 -0.76 -23.40
CA LEU A 182 3.32 -2.01 -23.89
C LEU A 182 4.76 -1.82 -24.39
N SER A 183 5.07 -0.66 -25.01
CA SER A 183 6.42 -0.35 -25.48
C SER A 183 7.45 -0.16 -24.35
N LEU A 184 6.99 -0.01 -23.10
CA LEU A 184 7.85 0.17 -21.93
C LEU A 184 8.26 -1.15 -21.26
N GLN A 185 7.76 -2.29 -21.73
CA GLN A 185 8.26 -3.58 -21.27
C GLN A 185 9.70 -3.80 -21.77
N GLN A 186 10.62 -4.04 -20.85
CA GLN A 186 12.04 -4.22 -21.15
C GLN A 186 12.41 -5.69 -21.34
N TYR A 187 13.65 -5.91 -21.78
CA TYR A 187 14.19 -7.24 -22.08
C TYR A 187 14.16 -8.24 -20.90
N ASP A 188 14.15 -7.74 -19.65
CA ASP A 188 14.09 -8.57 -18.45
C ASP A 188 12.66 -8.85 -17.97
N GLY A 189 11.66 -8.31 -18.68
CA GLY A 189 10.23 -8.50 -18.45
C GLY A 189 9.55 -7.42 -17.62
N GLY A 190 10.30 -6.61 -16.86
CA GLY A 190 9.75 -5.49 -16.10
C GLY A 190 9.42 -4.28 -16.99
N PHE A 191 8.76 -3.28 -16.42
CA PHE A 191 8.46 -2.02 -17.13
C PHE A 191 9.33 -0.88 -16.63
N SER A 192 9.66 0.04 -17.53
CA SER A 192 10.35 1.29 -17.24
C SER A 192 9.37 2.46 -17.06
N GLY A 193 9.88 3.59 -16.55
CA GLY A 193 9.09 4.82 -16.37
C GLY A 193 8.92 5.62 -17.65
N SER A 194 9.86 5.47 -18.57
CA SER A 194 9.89 6.12 -19.89
C SER A 194 10.73 5.26 -20.84
N PHE A 195 10.65 5.58 -22.14
CA PHE A 195 11.34 4.84 -23.19
C PHE A 195 12.86 4.75 -22.93
N GLY A 196 13.43 3.55 -23.07
CA GLY A 196 14.85 3.29 -22.83
C GLY A 196 15.28 3.29 -21.35
N GLY A 197 14.34 3.43 -20.42
CA GLY A 197 14.61 3.36 -18.98
C GLY A 197 14.85 1.94 -18.46
N GLU A 198 15.37 1.85 -17.25
CA GLU A 198 15.54 0.58 -16.53
C GLU A 198 14.19 0.08 -15.99
N SER A 199 13.99 -1.23 -16.02
CA SER A 199 12.86 -1.89 -15.37
C SER A 199 12.81 -1.62 -13.88
N HIS A 200 11.61 -1.33 -13.37
CA HIS A 200 11.41 -1.05 -11.96
C HIS A 200 10.04 -1.56 -11.49
N SER A 201 9.96 -2.16 -10.30
CA SER A 201 8.72 -2.67 -9.71
C SER A 201 7.64 -1.61 -9.58
N GLY A 202 8.02 -0.36 -9.26
CA GLY A 202 7.07 0.76 -9.21
C GLY A 202 6.46 1.11 -10.57
N TYR A 203 7.26 1.14 -11.63
CA TYR A 203 6.74 1.39 -12.98
C TYR A 203 5.98 0.18 -13.54
N THR A 204 6.41 -1.02 -13.16
CA THR A 204 5.70 -2.27 -13.46
C THR A 204 4.30 -2.28 -12.87
N PHE A 205 4.16 -1.89 -11.60
CA PHE A 205 2.85 -1.69 -10.99
C PHE A 205 2.02 -0.67 -11.77
N CYS A 206 2.58 0.52 -12.03
CA CYS A 206 1.84 1.57 -12.72
C CYS A 206 1.37 1.11 -14.12
N ALA A 207 2.22 0.42 -14.89
CA ALA A 207 1.86 -0.09 -16.21
C ALA A 207 0.75 -1.14 -16.12
N LEU A 208 0.90 -2.14 -15.23
CA LEU A 208 -0.09 -3.20 -15.05
C LEU A 208 -1.43 -2.66 -14.53
N ALA A 209 -1.42 -1.79 -13.53
CA ALA A 209 -2.64 -1.19 -12.99
C ALA A 209 -3.32 -0.31 -14.04
N ALA A 210 -2.56 0.48 -14.81
CA ALA A 210 -3.12 1.28 -15.90
C ALA A 210 -3.77 0.41 -16.98
N LEU A 211 -3.10 -0.67 -17.41
CA LEU A 211 -3.60 -1.61 -18.42
C LEU A 211 -4.84 -2.38 -17.95
N ASN A 212 -4.95 -2.66 -16.65
CA ASN A 212 -6.16 -3.28 -16.10
C ASN A 212 -7.33 -2.30 -16.07
N LEU A 213 -7.08 -1.03 -15.75
CA LEU A 213 -8.13 -0.01 -15.68
C LEU A 213 -8.63 0.46 -17.05
N ILE A 214 -7.80 0.42 -18.09
CA ILE A 214 -8.05 1.14 -19.35
C ILE A 214 -9.26 0.64 -20.17
N ASN A 215 -10.00 -0.39 -19.74
CA ASN A 215 -11.16 -0.95 -20.46
C ASN A 215 -10.92 -1.10 -21.98
N GLU A 216 -9.75 -1.65 -22.32
CA GLU A 216 -9.36 -2.06 -23.68
C GLU A 216 -8.97 -3.55 -23.66
N GLU A 217 -9.24 -4.24 -24.76
CA GLU A 217 -9.05 -5.68 -24.86
C GLU A 217 -7.68 -6.06 -25.42
N ASN A 218 -7.30 -7.33 -25.22
CA ASN A 218 -6.17 -8.00 -25.90
C ASN A 218 -4.76 -7.43 -25.65
N TRP A 219 -4.57 -6.54 -24.67
CA TRP A 219 -3.22 -6.09 -24.28
C TRP A 219 -2.42 -7.21 -23.60
N LYS A 220 -3.05 -8.08 -22.80
CA LYS A 220 -2.39 -9.21 -22.10
C LYS A 220 -1.62 -10.13 -23.06
N GLN A 221 -2.15 -10.35 -24.27
CA GLN A 221 -1.54 -11.22 -25.29
C GLN A 221 -0.28 -10.62 -25.95
N GLN A 222 -0.08 -9.31 -25.81
CA GLN A 222 1.04 -8.58 -26.41
C GLN A 222 2.24 -8.46 -25.46
N MET A 223 2.12 -8.95 -24.23
CA MET A 223 3.16 -8.89 -23.20
C MET A 223 3.91 -10.20 -23.05
N ASP A 224 5.20 -10.14 -22.76
CA ASP A 224 5.93 -11.29 -22.24
C ASP A 224 5.60 -11.49 -20.75
N MET A 225 4.47 -12.16 -20.50
CA MET A 225 3.97 -12.45 -19.15
C MET A 225 4.92 -13.34 -18.34
N LYS A 226 5.65 -14.23 -19.02
CA LYS A 226 6.57 -15.15 -18.35
C LYS A 226 7.78 -14.41 -17.80
N SER A 227 8.40 -13.56 -18.63
CA SER A 227 9.53 -12.73 -18.19
C SER A 227 9.09 -11.72 -17.15
N LEU A 228 7.90 -11.14 -17.28
CA LEU A 228 7.31 -10.24 -16.28
C LEU A 228 7.14 -10.91 -14.91
N MET A 229 6.49 -12.08 -14.85
CA MET A 229 6.33 -12.82 -13.59
C MET A 229 7.71 -13.16 -13.00
N LYS A 230 8.65 -13.62 -13.84
CA LYS A 230 10.02 -13.88 -13.40
C LYS A 230 10.70 -12.62 -12.85
N PHE A 231 10.54 -11.46 -13.47
CA PHE A 231 11.10 -10.19 -13.00
C PHE A 231 10.59 -9.87 -11.59
N LEU A 232 9.28 -9.97 -11.38
CA LEU A 232 8.61 -9.65 -10.12
C LEU A 232 8.98 -10.63 -8.99
N LEU A 233 8.98 -11.94 -9.26
CA LEU A 233 9.33 -12.94 -8.25
C LEU A 233 10.81 -12.81 -7.82
N ASN A 234 11.70 -12.43 -8.74
CA ASN A 234 13.11 -12.14 -8.43
C ASN A 234 13.33 -10.78 -7.72
N ARG A 235 12.28 -10.14 -7.21
CA ARG A 235 12.38 -8.99 -6.28
C ARG A 235 12.46 -9.41 -4.83
N GLN A 236 12.07 -10.64 -4.47
CA GLN A 236 12.13 -11.11 -3.09
C GLN A 236 13.56 -11.43 -2.66
N ILE A 237 14.00 -10.75 -1.60
CA ILE A 237 15.19 -11.08 -0.82
C ILE A 237 14.70 -11.52 0.57
N LYS A 238 14.56 -10.59 1.54
CA LYS A 238 13.75 -10.81 2.75
C LYS A 238 12.42 -10.08 2.59
N GLY A 239 12.47 -8.79 2.30
CA GLY A 239 11.44 -7.98 1.67
C GLY A 239 11.51 -8.01 0.14
N LEU A 240 10.84 -7.05 -0.50
CA LEU A 240 10.86 -6.85 -1.95
C LEU A 240 11.73 -5.63 -2.31
N ASN A 241 12.40 -5.66 -3.46
CA ASN A 241 13.13 -4.52 -4.01
C ASN A 241 12.50 -3.95 -5.29
N GLY A 242 13.00 -2.79 -5.72
CA GLY A 242 12.50 -2.10 -6.91
C GLY A 242 13.13 -2.56 -8.21
N ARG A 243 14.35 -3.07 -8.17
CA ARG A 243 15.13 -3.46 -9.36
C ARG A 243 16.30 -4.36 -8.95
N PRO A 244 16.89 -5.13 -9.89
CA PRO A 244 17.96 -6.07 -9.56
C PRO A 244 19.14 -5.39 -8.86
N ASN A 245 19.80 -6.11 -7.95
CA ASN A 245 20.99 -5.64 -7.21
C ASN A 245 20.77 -4.38 -6.34
N LYS A 246 19.53 -4.04 -6.00
CA LYS A 246 19.23 -3.01 -4.99
C LYS A 246 18.67 -3.65 -3.72
N LEU A 247 18.85 -2.91 -2.62
CA LEU A 247 18.30 -3.29 -1.33
C LEU A 247 16.77 -3.31 -1.38
N GLU A 248 16.22 -4.16 -0.54
CA GLU A 248 14.81 -4.21 -0.16
C GLU A 248 14.34 -2.88 0.46
N ASP A 249 13.07 -2.56 0.23
CA ASP A 249 12.43 -1.33 0.68
C ASP A 249 10.93 -1.64 0.85
N VAL A 250 10.39 -1.29 2.03
CA VAL A 250 9.04 -1.63 2.48
C VAL A 250 7.98 -1.24 1.46
N CYS A 251 8.14 -0.15 0.72
CA CYS A 251 7.12 0.27 -0.25
C CYS A 251 6.92 -0.75 -1.39
N TYR A 252 7.92 -1.57 -1.72
CA TYR A 252 7.78 -2.61 -2.73
C TYR A 252 6.93 -3.79 -2.28
N SER A 253 6.67 -3.93 -0.98
CA SER A 253 5.65 -4.85 -0.45
C SER A 253 4.29 -4.58 -1.11
N TRP A 254 3.99 -3.30 -1.39
CA TRP A 254 2.85 -2.92 -2.22
C TRP A 254 3.20 -2.93 -3.72
N TRP A 255 4.22 -2.19 -4.18
CA TRP A 255 4.43 -2.03 -5.63
C TRP A 255 4.71 -3.35 -6.35
N ALA A 256 5.68 -4.13 -5.87
CA ALA A 256 5.93 -5.45 -6.43
C ALA A 256 4.83 -6.44 -6.01
N GLY A 257 4.38 -6.39 -4.75
CA GLY A 257 3.37 -7.34 -4.24
C GLY A 257 2.02 -7.25 -4.95
N ALA A 258 1.46 -6.07 -5.10
CA ALA A 258 0.22 -5.85 -5.85
C ALA A 258 0.38 -6.19 -7.33
N SER A 259 1.55 -5.95 -7.93
CA SER A 259 1.84 -6.42 -9.30
C SER A 259 1.81 -7.95 -9.39
N ILE A 260 2.33 -8.65 -8.38
CA ILE A 260 2.29 -10.11 -8.30
C ILE A 260 0.85 -10.60 -8.11
N ALA A 261 0.05 -9.90 -7.30
CA ALA A 261 -1.35 -10.22 -7.09
C ALA A 261 -2.21 -10.03 -8.34
N LEU A 262 -1.99 -8.96 -9.12
CA LEU A 262 -2.62 -8.75 -10.43
C LEU A 262 -2.28 -9.83 -11.46
N LEU A 263 -1.26 -10.65 -11.18
CA LEU A 263 -0.84 -11.77 -12.02
C LEU A 263 -1.08 -13.13 -11.32
N GLU A 264 -1.86 -13.14 -10.25
CA GLU A 264 -2.22 -14.33 -9.46
C GLU A 264 -0.99 -15.12 -8.94
N GLY A 265 0.12 -14.42 -8.69
CA GLY A 265 1.39 -15.01 -8.30
C GLY A 265 1.68 -14.99 -6.80
N THR A 266 0.74 -14.59 -5.94
CA THR A 266 0.96 -14.38 -4.50
C THR A 266 1.48 -15.62 -3.79
N SER A 267 1.01 -16.80 -4.21
CA SER A 267 1.43 -18.10 -3.68
C SER A 267 2.93 -18.41 -3.82
N PHE A 268 3.64 -17.75 -4.75
CA PHE A 268 5.08 -17.92 -4.97
C PHE A 268 5.95 -17.06 -4.03
N ILE A 269 5.35 -16.13 -3.29
CA ILE A 269 6.06 -15.26 -2.35
C ILE A 269 6.10 -15.89 -0.96
N GLN A 270 7.27 -15.81 -0.32
CA GLN A 270 7.45 -16.18 1.08
C GLN A 270 6.93 -15.05 1.98
N SER A 271 5.63 -15.03 2.22
CA SER A 271 4.94 -13.96 2.96
C SER A 271 5.46 -13.82 4.40
N GLU A 272 5.93 -14.90 5.03
CA GLU A 272 6.50 -14.84 6.38
C GLU A 272 7.79 -13.99 6.45
N LEU A 273 8.66 -14.10 5.44
CA LEU A 273 9.88 -13.29 5.36
C LEU A 273 9.55 -11.82 5.11
N LEU A 274 8.57 -11.58 4.23
CA LEU A 274 8.09 -10.23 3.91
C LEU A 274 7.51 -9.54 5.16
N PHE A 275 6.65 -10.24 5.92
CA PHE A 275 6.04 -9.68 7.13
C PHE A 275 7.08 -9.43 8.22
N THR A 276 8.06 -10.33 8.36
CA THR A 276 9.20 -10.14 9.28
C THR A 276 9.99 -8.89 8.90
N PHE A 277 10.26 -8.68 7.61
CA PHE A 277 10.95 -7.49 7.13
C PHE A 277 10.17 -6.20 7.42
N ILE A 278 8.87 -6.17 7.14
CA ILE A 278 8.00 -5.02 7.42
C ILE A 278 7.96 -4.73 8.92
N ALA A 279 7.75 -5.74 9.76
CA ALA A 279 7.74 -5.59 11.22
C ALA A 279 9.08 -5.09 11.76
N SER A 280 10.20 -5.61 11.24
CA SER A 280 11.54 -5.12 11.63
C SER A 280 11.80 -3.66 11.20
N SER A 281 10.99 -3.13 10.30
CA SER A 281 11.03 -1.73 9.85
C SER A 281 10.09 -0.82 10.63
N GLU A 282 9.37 -1.32 11.64
CA GLU A 282 8.57 -0.49 12.55
C GLU A 282 9.45 0.50 13.34
N ASP A 283 8.98 1.73 13.48
CA ASP A 283 9.54 2.67 14.45
C ASP A 283 8.84 2.49 15.81
N VAL A 284 9.48 1.71 16.68
CA VAL A 284 8.95 1.37 18.00
C VAL A 284 8.80 2.55 18.97
N PHE A 285 9.41 3.70 18.66
CA PHE A 285 9.36 4.88 19.52
C PHE A 285 8.29 5.86 19.09
N THR A 286 8.18 6.13 17.78
CA THR A 286 7.26 7.14 17.25
C THR A 286 6.05 6.55 16.52
N GLY A 287 6.07 5.24 16.24
CA GLY A 287 5.09 4.56 15.42
C GLY A 287 5.34 4.75 13.91
N GLY A 288 4.59 3.98 13.12
CA GLY A 288 4.73 3.94 11.66
C GLY A 288 5.85 3.00 11.20
N ILE A 289 5.97 2.87 9.88
CA ILE A 289 6.89 1.95 9.23
C ILE A 289 7.91 2.76 8.42
N LYS A 290 9.17 2.41 8.61
CA LYS A 290 10.30 2.98 7.88
C LYS A 290 10.45 2.29 6.52
N LYS A 291 11.23 2.89 5.64
CA LYS A 291 11.68 2.24 4.40
C LYS A 291 12.35 0.88 4.63
N ALA A 292 13.18 0.78 5.66
CA ALA A 292 13.92 -0.41 6.00
C ALA A 292 14.38 -0.32 7.47
N PRO A 293 14.81 -1.44 8.10
CA PRO A 293 15.15 -1.47 9.52
C PRO A 293 16.25 -0.48 9.92
N GLU A 294 17.25 -0.32 9.05
CA GLU A 294 18.40 0.55 9.27
C GLU A 294 18.10 2.05 9.14
N GLN A 295 16.92 2.41 8.63
CA GLN A 295 16.51 3.81 8.54
C GLN A 295 16.16 4.37 9.92
N ARG A 296 16.28 5.69 10.06
CA ARG A 296 16.12 6.34 11.37
C ARG A 296 14.69 6.76 11.70
N VAL A 297 13.89 7.04 10.68
CA VAL A 297 12.60 7.70 10.84
C VAL A 297 11.58 7.05 9.92
N SER A 298 10.37 6.86 10.45
CA SER A 298 9.22 6.42 9.66
C SER A 298 8.66 7.59 8.85
N ASP A 299 7.86 7.26 7.84
CA ASP A 299 7.11 8.25 7.06
C ASP A 299 5.74 7.71 6.62
N PRO A 300 4.80 8.60 6.25
CA PRO A 300 3.45 8.18 5.87
C PRO A 300 3.40 7.21 4.69
N LEU A 301 4.30 7.36 3.69
CA LEU A 301 4.30 6.52 2.50
C LEU A 301 4.67 5.09 2.85
N HIS A 302 5.80 4.86 3.54
CA HIS A 302 6.21 3.49 3.87
C HIS A 302 5.28 2.85 4.91
N SER A 303 4.69 3.66 5.80
CA SER A 303 3.65 3.19 6.72
C SER A 303 2.44 2.66 5.96
N ALA A 304 1.87 3.47 5.06
CA ALA A 304 0.68 3.08 4.30
C ALA A 304 0.95 1.92 3.35
N LEU A 305 2.03 2.00 2.55
CA LEU A 305 2.36 0.99 1.55
C LEU A 305 2.85 -0.32 2.19
N GLY A 306 3.49 -0.26 3.36
CA GLY A 306 3.85 -1.45 4.14
C GLY A 306 2.62 -2.21 4.60
N LEU A 307 1.65 -1.50 5.19
CA LEU A 307 0.37 -2.08 5.63
C LEU A 307 -0.43 -2.65 4.47
N MET A 308 -0.59 -1.91 3.36
CA MET A 308 -1.25 -2.44 2.17
C MET A 308 -0.53 -3.65 1.59
N GLY A 309 0.80 -3.66 1.61
CA GLY A 309 1.59 -4.84 1.23
C GLY A 309 1.30 -6.06 2.10
N MET A 310 1.07 -5.88 3.40
CA MET A 310 0.64 -6.98 4.28
C MET A 310 -0.76 -7.49 3.90
N CYS A 311 -1.68 -6.58 3.58
CA CYS A 311 -3.03 -6.95 3.15
C CYS A 311 -3.04 -7.85 1.91
N VAL A 312 -2.15 -7.59 0.95
CA VAL A 312 -2.04 -8.40 -0.29
C VAL A 312 -1.70 -9.87 -0.03
N PHE A 313 -0.95 -10.18 1.03
CA PHE A 313 -0.45 -11.54 1.31
C PHE A 313 -1.03 -12.14 2.60
N LYS A 314 -2.07 -11.52 3.17
CA LYS A 314 -2.67 -11.90 4.46
C LYS A 314 -3.16 -13.34 4.42
N ASP A 315 -3.89 -13.72 3.38
CA ASP A 315 -4.54 -15.03 3.30
C ASP A 315 -3.52 -16.16 3.11
N GLU A 316 -2.51 -15.96 2.26
CA GLU A 316 -1.40 -16.91 2.11
C GLU A 316 -0.64 -17.09 3.43
N PHE A 317 -0.39 -15.99 4.14
CA PHE A 317 0.25 -16.03 5.45
C PHE A 317 -0.57 -16.82 6.48
N ILE A 318 -1.87 -16.53 6.60
CA ILE A 318 -2.78 -17.23 7.51
C ILE A 318 -2.87 -18.71 7.14
N SER A 319 -2.98 -19.05 5.85
CA SER A 319 -3.04 -20.44 5.38
C SER A 319 -1.78 -21.22 5.77
N ARG A 320 -0.59 -20.65 5.55
CA ARG A 320 0.68 -21.29 5.93
C ARG A 320 0.83 -21.48 7.43
N ILE A 321 0.38 -20.52 8.24
CA ILE A 321 0.36 -20.66 9.70
C ILE A 321 -0.55 -21.83 10.10
N LYS A 322 -1.79 -21.87 9.58
CA LYS A 322 -2.74 -22.95 9.87
C LYS A 322 -2.15 -24.31 9.51
N GLU A 323 -1.52 -24.44 8.34
CA GLU A 323 -0.85 -25.67 7.92
C GLU A 323 0.28 -26.08 8.89
N ARG A 324 1.14 -25.13 9.31
CA ARG A 324 2.21 -25.41 10.27
C ARG A 324 1.67 -25.84 11.63
N VAL A 325 0.60 -25.21 12.12
CA VAL A 325 -0.06 -25.61 13.38
C VAL A 325 -0.62 -27.02 13.25
N ILE A 326 -1.35 -27.33 12.18
CA ILE A 326 -1.89 -28.67 11.92
C ILE A 326 -0.78 -29.72 11.84
N LEU A 327 0.34 -29.40 11.18
CA LEU A 327 1.49 -30.31 11.11
C LEU A 327 2.10 -30.53 12.50
N GLN A 328 2.33 -29.47 13.28
CA GLN A 328 2.84 -29.57 14.65
C GLN A 328 1.91 -30.38 15.57
N GLU A 329 0.60 -30.21 15.43
CA GLU A 329 -0.41 -31.01 16.15
C GLU A 329 -0.40 -32.48 15.70
N ARG A 330 -0.21 -32.76 14.41
CA ARG A 330 -0.10 -34.13 13.88
C ARG A 330 1.17 -34.86 14.30
N TYR A 331 2.27 -34.13 14.52
CA TYR A 331 3.53 -34.70 15.01
C TYR A 331 3.57 -34.83 16.54
N ARG A 332 2.61 -34.25 17.27
CA ARG A 332 2.42 -34.49 18.69
C ARG A 332 1.45 -35.64 18.87
N THR A 333 1.90 -36.74 19.48
CA THR A 333 0.99 -37.79 19.90
C THR A 333 0.20 -37.34 21.14
N GLU A 334 -1.01 -37.87 21.37
CA GLU A 334 -1.76 -37.61 22.62
C GLU A 334 -0.92 -37.91 23.86
N LYS A 335 0.02 -38.85 23.74
CA LYS A 335 0.97 -39.22 24.77
C LYS A 335 1.98 -38.10 25.08
N ASP A 336 2.51 -37.43 24.05
CA ASP A 336 3.49 -36.34 24.22
C ASP A 336 2.86 -35.12 24.94
N ILE A 337 1.60 -34.82 24.62
CA ILE A 337 0.84 -33.73 25.26
C ILE A 337 0.54 -34.06 26.73
N GLN A 338 0.26 -35.34 27.03
CA GLN A 338 -0.05 -35.80 28.38
C GLN A 338 1.21 -35.82 29.27
N GLU A 339 2.34 -36.27 28.73
CA GLU A 339 3.62 -36.30 29.44
C GLU A 339 4.13 -34.88 29.79
N GLU A 340 4.00 -33.91 28.88
CA GLU A 340 4.35 -32.51 29.17
C GLU A 340 3.43 -31.87 30.23
N LYS A 341 2.12 -32.17 30.18
CA LYS A 341 1.18 -31.70 31.21
C LYS A 341 1.54 -32.26 32.58
N GLU A 342 1.89 -33.54 32.65
CA GLU A 342 2.29 -34.19 33.90
C GLU A 342 3.62 -33.64 34.42
N ASP A 343 4.61 -33.43 33.55
CA ASP A 343 5.89 -32.85 33.94
C ASP A 343 5.74 -31.41 34.44
N TRP A 344 4.91 -30.59 33.77
CA TRP A 344 4.63 -29.23 34.18
C TRP A 344 3.91 -29.15 35.53
N VAL A 345 2.89 -29.99 35.75
CA VAL A 345 2.21 -30.10 37.06
C VAL A 345 3.18 -30.56 38.15
N ASN A 346 4.08 -31.50 37.85
CA ASN A 346 5.08 -31.99 38.80
C ASN A 346 6.13 -30.93 39.15
N GLN A 347 6.55 -30.10 38.18
CA GLN A 347 7.44 -28.97 38.42
C GLN A 347 6.80 -27.90 39.30
N LEU A 348 5.53 -27.57 39.07
CA LEU A 348 4.78 -26.61 39.90
C LEU A 348 4.55 -27.13 41.34
N LYS A 349 4.32 -28.43 41.51
CA LYS A 349 4.27 -29.08 42.84
C LYS A 349 5.61 -29.05 43.55
N LYS A 350 6.72 -29.33 42.83
CA LYS A 350 8.09 -29.24 43.36
C LYS A 350 8.47 -27.83 43.81
N GLN A 351 7.92 -26.81 43.17
CA GLN A 351 8.14 -25.40 43.54
C GLN A 351 7.13 -24.90 44.59
N HIS A 352 6.28 -25.78 45.15
CA HIS A 352 5.22 -25.46 46.11
C HIS A 352 4.24 -24.38 45.65
N ILE A 353 4.05 -24.23 44.33
CA ILE A 353 3.10 -23.27 43.74
C ILE A 353 1.66 -23.81 43.84
N ILE A 354 1.50 -25.14 43.84
CA ILE A 354 0.24 -25.86 44.01
C ILE A 354 0.45 -27.02 44.99
N ASN A 355 -0.45 -27.19 45.95
CA ASN A 355 -0.43 -28.28 46.94
C ASN A 355 -1.33 -29.44 46.49
N ASP A 356 -1.04 -30.64 46.99
CA ASP A 356 -1.69 -31.88 46.53
C ASP A 356 -3.19 -31.99 46.82
N ASP A 357 -3.77 -31.13 47.68
CA ASP A 357 -5.07 -31.43 48.29
C ASP A 357 -6.18 -30.38 48.18
N GLN A 358 -6.04 -29.25 47.47
CA GLN A 358 -7.18 -28.32 47.29
C GLN A 358 -7.16 -27.63 45.93
N ASP A 359 -8.03 -28.09 45.02
CA ASP A 359 -8.99 -27.23 44.29
C ASP A 359 -9.73 -28.06 43.23
N GLU A 360 -10.97 -28.45 43.56
CA GLU A 360 -11.97 -28.96 42.60
C GLU A 360 -12.49 -27.87 41.65
N ASP A 361 -12.07 -26.60 41.80
CA ASP A 361 -12.52 -25.46 40.98
C ASP A 361 -11.70 -25.24 39.69
N ARG A 362 -11.20 -26.32 39.07
CA ARG A 362 -10.58 -26.27 37.74
C ARG A 362 -11.60 -26.12 36.61
N LYS A 363 -12.35 -25.02 36.59
CA LYS A 363 -13.11 -24.56 35.41
C LYS A 363 -13.25 -23.03 35.42
N LYS A 364 -12.16 -22.30 35.12
CA LYS A 364 -12.13 -20.97 34.46
C LYS A 364 -10.79 -20.29 34.77
N ILE A 365 -9.81 -20.44 33.88
CA ILE A 365 -8.73 -19.46 33.76
C ILE A 365 -9.06 -18.68 32.50
N GLU A 366 -9.54 -17.45 32.68
CA GLU A 366 -9.82 -16.51 31.59
C GLU A 366 -8.53 -15.71 31.32
N VAL A 367 -7.97 -15.85 30.11
CA VAL A 367 -6.74 -15.16 29.70
C VAL A 367 -7.11 -13.79 29.13
N LYS A 368 -6.62 -12.70 29.72
CA LYS A 368 -6.75 -11.34 29.15
C LYS A 368 -5.60 -11.05 28.16
N PRO A 369 -5.85 -10.40 27.00
CA PRO A 369 -4.78 -10.15 26.02
C PRO A 369 -3.86 -8.99 26.44
N LEU A 370 -2.57 -9.13 26.12
CA LEU A 370 -1.55 -8.07 26.16
C LEU A 370 -1.33 -7.49 24.76
N THR A 371 -1.45 -6.18 24.65
CA THR A 371 -1.29 -5.36 23.45
C THR A 371 0.17 -4.93 23.25
N ARG A 372 0.89 -5.47 22.26
CA ARG A 372 2.08 -4.87 21.56
C ARG A 372 2.78 -5.88 20.62
N LEU A 373 3.16 -5.42 19.42
CA LEU A 373 3.75 -6.16 18.29
C LEU A 373 5.24 -6.55 18.44
N GLY A 374 5.86 -6.36 19.61
CA GLY A 374 7.33 -6.33 19.76
C GLY A 374 8.05 -7.62 20.16
N GLN A 375 7.48 -8.81 20.00
CA GLN A 375 8.13 -10.06 20.44
C GLN A 375 8.04 -11.19 19.42
N LEU A 376 8.90 -11.14 18.40
CA LEU A 376 9.30 -12.32 17.61
C LEU A 376 10.77 -12.62 17.95
N HIS A 377 11.02 -13.76 18.60
CA HIS A 377 12.37 -14.18 19.00
C HIS A 377 13.17 -14.65 17.76
N PRO A 378 14.44 -14.23 17.57
CA PRO A 378 15.26 -14.60 16.42
C PRO A 378 15.45 -16.12 16.21
N GLU A 379 15.27 -16.91 17.25
CA GLU A 379 15.44 -18.37 17.23
C GLU A 379 14.32 -19.11 16.47
N LEU A 380 13.17 -18.46 16.23
CA LEU A 380 12.09 -19.01 15.38
C LEU A 380 12.45 -19.04 13.88
N LEU A 381 13.53 -18.35 13.48
CA LEU A 381 13.89 -18.12 12.08
C LEU A 381 14.99 -19.04 11.53
N GLY A 382 15.53 -19.97 12.32
CA GLY A 382 16.51 -20.95 11.83
C GLY A 382 17.82 -20.37 11.27
N ILE A 383 18.12 -19.09 11.53
CA ILE A 383 19.37 -18.45 11.12
C ILE A 383 20.44 -18.76 12.16
N GLN A 384 21.29 -19.75 11.89
CA GLN A 384 22.54 -19.92 12.65
C GLN A 384 23.49 -18.78 12.29
N THR A 385 23.74 -17.87 13.24
CA THR A 385 24.89 -16.98 13.16
C THR A 385 26.12 -17.75 13.63
N GLU A 386 26.97 -18.18 12.68
CA GLU A 386 28.32 -18.62 13.03
C GLU A 386 29.08 -17.44 13.64
N LYS A 387 29.56 -17.63 14.88
CA LYS A 387 30.68 -16.86 15.41
C LYS A 387 31.72 -17.83 15.95
N GLU A 388 32.95 -17.52 15.55
CA GLU A 388 34.19 -18.25 15.72
C GLU A 388 34.52 -18.59 17.19
N ASP A 389 35.23 -19.71 17.33
CA ASP A 389 35.79 -20.27 18.54
C ASP A 389 36.68 -19.31 19.33
N GLU A 390 36.57 -19.32 20.67
CA GLU A 390 37.73 -19.31 21.57
C GLU A 390 37.40 -19.79 23.00
N HIS A 391 38.00 -20.93 23.37
CA HIS A 391 38.49 -21.35 24.71
C HIS A 391 37.54 -21.63 25.92
N LYS A 392 37.27 -22.94 26.09
CA LYS A 392 37.33 -23.80 27.32
C LYS A 392 37.15 -23.18 28.74
N GLN A 393 36.10 -23.59 29.48
CA GLN A 393 36.13 -24.56 30.61
C GLN A 393 34.79 -24.63 31.39
N ASP A 394 34.20 -25.83 31.37
CA ASP A 394 33.48 -26.60 32.42
C ASP A 394 32.34 -26.01 33.30
N LYS A 395 31.26 -26.82 33.36
CA LYS A 395 30.18 -26.99 34.37
C LYS A 395 28.87 -26.18 34.25
N ASP A 396 27.79 -26.95 34.40
CA ASP A 396 26.35 -26.63 34.44
C ASP A 396 25.64 -26.32 33.12
N LYS A 397 25.21 -27.41 32.44
CA LYS A 397 24.12 -27.39 31.46
C LYS A 397 22.79 -27.08 32.17
N GLN A 398 22.51 -25.80 32.41
CA GLN A 398 21.12 -25.34 32.42
C GLN A 398 20.60 -25.46 30.99
N ARG A 399 19.76 -26.47 30.72
CA ARG A 399 18.82 -26.40 29.61
C ARG A 399 17.86 -25.25 29.93
N GLN A 400 18.12 -24.07 29.37
CA GLN A 400 17.09 -23.04 29.28
C GLN A 400 16.04 -23.55 28.29
N GLU A 401 14.89 -23.95 28.82
CA GLU A 401 13.68 -24.10 28.01
C GLU A 401 13.39 -22.76 27.32
N ILE A 402 13.50 -22.74 26.00
CA ILE A 402 13.05 -21.62 25.17
C ILE A 402 11.52 -21.62 25.24
N LYS A 403 10.96 -20.80 26.12
CA LYS A 403 9.53 -20.47 26.09
C LYS A 403 9.27 -19.59 24.86
N VAL A 404 8.71 -20.20 23.82
CA VAL A 404 8.18 -19.47 22.67
C VAL A 404 6.91 -18.75 23.11
N TYR A 405 7.03 -17.43 23.31
CA TYR A 405 5.87 -16.56 23.53
C TYR A 405 5.25 -16.23 22.17
N TYR A 406 4.02 -16.67 21.97
CA TYR A 406 3.20 -16.25 20.83
C TYR A 406 2.45 -14.98 21.21
N PRO A 407 2.45 -13.91 20.40
CA PRO A 407 1.54 -12.79 20.61
C PRO A 407 0.09 -13.31 20.54
N PRO A 408 -0.84 -12.78 21.34
CA PRO A 408 -2.24 -13.15 21.23
C PRO A 408 -2.74 -12.82 19.82
N TYR A 409 -3.01 -13.88 19.06
CA TYR A 409 -3.66 -13.85 17.75
C TYR A 409 -5.15 -13.53 17.95
N GLY A 410 -5.57 -12.38 17.42
CA GLY A 410 -6.96 -11.91 17.45
C GLY A 410 -6.98 -10.38 17.34
N ASP A 411 -7.71 -9.85 16.36
CA ASP A 411 -8.18 -8.46 16.23
C ASP A 411 -7.31 -7.40 15.50
N TRP A 412 -6.19 -7.76 14.84
CA TRP A 412 -5.32 -6.73 14.22
C TRP A 412 -5.66 -6.36 12.76
N ILE A 413 -6.60 -7.05 12.13
CA ILE A 413 -7.15 -6.67 10.82
C ILE A 413 -8.62 -7.07 10.88
N ASP A 414 -9.47 -6.12 11.27
CA ASP A 414 -10.92 -6.28 11.27
C ASP A 414 -11.36 -6.86 9.92
N GLU A 415 -12.21 -7.88 9.96
CA GLU A 415 -12.56 -8.68 8.79
C GLU A 415 -13.45 -7.92 7.79
N ASP A 416 -13.96 -6.75 8.16
CA ASP A 416 -14.91 -6.02 7.33
C ASP A 416 -14.48 -4.55 7.11
N MET A 417 -14.48 -4.12 5.85
CA MET A 417 -14.68 -2.73 5.40
C MET A 417 -13.47 -1.76 5.27
N GLY A 418 -12.22 -2.18 5.51
CA GLY A 418 -11.07 -1.25 5.55
C GLY A 418 -10.23 -1.11 4.27
N ILE A 419 -10.25 -2.11 3.39
CA ILE A 419 -9.29 -2.17 2.26
C ILE A 419 -10.05 -2.24 0.93
N GLU A 420 -11.36 -2.04 0.94
CA GLU A 420 -12.18 -2.20 -0.26
C GLU A 420 -11.84 -1.20 -1.35
N ILE A 421 -11.29 0.00 -1.10
CA ILE A 421 -10.96 0.91 -2.23
C ILE A 421 -9.64 0.52 -2.92
N CYS A 422 -8.64 0.07 -2.16
CA CYS A 422 -7.33 -0.33 -2.71
C CYS A 422 -7.28 -1.79 -3.15
N LEU A 423 -8.06 -2.67 -2.49
CA LEU A 423 -8.32 -4.03 -2.94
C LEU A 423 -9.49 -4.11 -3.92
N ALA A 424 -10.47 -3.20 -4.01
CA ALA A 424 -11.41 -3.20 -5.16
C ALA A 424 -10.68 -2.95 -6.47
N PHE A 425 -9.59 -2.18 -6.49
CA PHE A 425 -8.71 -2.13 -7.66
C PHE A 425 -8.09 -3.51 -8.04
N ILE A 426 -8.06 -4.46 -7.10
CA ILE A 426 -7.56 -5.84 -7.26
C ILE A 426 -8.72 -6.87 -7.31
N ASP A 427 -9.91 -6.57 -6.78
CA ASP A 427 -11.08 -7.46 -6.71
C ASP A 427 -12.06 -7.19 -7.88
N GLU A 428 -12.15 -5.95 -8.41
CA GLU A 428 -12.75 -5.68 -9.74
C GLU A 428 -12.05 -6.50 -10.83
N PHE A 429 -10.77 -6.86 -10.63
CA PHE A 429 -10.03 -7.77 -11.51
C PHE A 429 -10.53 -9.21 -11.42
N LYS A 430 -11.04 -9.66 -10.26
CA LYS A 430 -11.58 -11.03 -10.08
C LYS A 430 -13.02 -11.16 -10.61
N GLU A 431 -13.85 -10.13 -10.44
CA GLU A 431 -15.24 -10.16 -10.93
C GLU A 431 -15.32 -10.21 -12.47
N TYR A 432 -14.36 -9.63 -13.18
CA TYR A 432 -14.29 -9.66 -14.64
C TYR A 432 -13.97 -11.04 -15.26
N GLU A 433 -13.47 -12.00 -14.47
CA GLU A 433 -13.30 -13.40 -14.92
C GLU A 433 -14.51 -14.28 -14.64
N THR A 434 -15.44 -13.87 -13.78
CA THR A 434 -16.63 -14.66 -13.44
C THR A 434 -17.88 -14.36 -14.29
N GLU A 435 -17.88 -13.31 -15.12
CA GLU A 435 -18.97 -12.98 -16.05
C GLU A 435 -18.70 -13.30 -17.53
N LYS A 436 -17.78 -14.22 -17.84
CA LYS A 436 -17.67 -14.88 -19.16
C LYS A 436 -17.70 -16.39 -19.04
#